data_AF-A0A935EC48-F1
#
_entry.id   AF-A0A935EC48-F1
#
_cell.length_a   1.000
_cell.length_b   1.000
_cell.length_c   1.000
_cell.angle_alpha   90.00
_cell.angle_beta   90.00
_cell.angle_gamma   90.00
#
_symmetry.space_group_name_H-M   'P 1'
#
loop_
_entity.id
_entity.type
_entity.pdbx_description
1 polymer ?
#
loop_
_entity_poly.entity_id
_entity_poly.type
_entity_poly.pdbx_seq_one_letter_code
_entity_poly.pdbx_strand_id
1 'polypeptide(L)'
;MIRLKKQIKTALASVALASGFLPRYVAGRLSGQAAVLMYHRVLPDQARADSYSADGIIVSPDTFRLQMQILRRRFHPLSLPEYVAHLEEGRFPDNSCLVTFDDGWFDNHEYALPILEGTRVPAAVFIATDYIGTGRCFWQESLSRLLAHAAGLGGAAVSMFAGLARPDVPGLASGSRKLAIRQCIDGLKHRSIAEVAELTTRVEDVLRTHGMSQSPLHSDRSMNWEQVTTPA
;
A
#
# COMPACT_ATOMS: atom_id res chain seq x y z
N MET A 1 -0.34 27.73 9.01
CA MET A 1 -1.30 27.70 7.87
C MET A 1 -1.85 26.31 7.53
N ILE A 2 -1.05 25.24 7.48
CA ILE A 2 -1.53 23.88 7.10
C ILE A 2 -2.60 23.34 8.07
N ARG A 3 -2.42 23.53 9.38
CA ARG A 3 -3.35 23.05 10.42
C ARG A 3 -4.73 23.72 10.35
N LEU A 4 -4.77 25.04 10.11
CA LEU A 4 -6.00 25.80 9.94
C LEU A 4 -6.76 25.38 8.67
N LYS A 5 -6.05 25.20 7.55
CA LYS A 5 -6.65 24.67 6.31
C LYS A 5 -7.28 23.29 6.53
N LYS A 6 -6.62 22.40 7.28
CA LYS A 6 -7.15 21.07 7.61
C LYS A 6 -8.41 21.18 8.47
N GLN A 7 -8.39 22.02 9.51
CA GLN A 7 -9.56 22.23 10.39
C GLN A 7 -10.76 22.78 9.62
N ILE A 8 -10.55 23.77 8.75
CA ILE A 8 -11.61 24.33 7.89
C ILE A 8 -12.17 23.24 6.97
N LYS A 9 -11.31 22.47 6.29
CA LYS A 9 -11.74 21.35 5.43
C LYS A 9 -12.57 20.32 6.20
N THR A 10 -12.12 19.94 7.40
CA THR A 10 -12.83 19.00 8.25
C THR A 10 -14.19 19.55 8.67
N ALA A 11 -14.26 20.82 9.11
CA ALA A 11 -15.52 21.45 9.50
C ALA A 11 -16.52 21.52 8.33
N LEU A 12 -16.06 21.95 7.14
CA LEU A 12 -16.88 21.98 5.93
C LEU A 12 -17.39 20.58 5.55
N ALA A 13 -16.52 19.56 5.60
CA ALA A 13 -16.91 18.18 5.33
C ALA A 13 -17.94 17.67 6.35
N SER A 14 -17.75 17.96 7.63
CA SER A 14 -18.71 17.59 8.69
C SER A 14 -20.05 18.27 8.51
N VAL A 15 -20.09 19.56 8.19
CA VAL A 15 -21.33 20.29 7.90
C VAL A 15 -22.03 19.74 6.66
N ALA A 16 -21.28 19.49 5.58
CA ALA A 16 -21.83 18.92 4.35
C ALA A 16 -22.39 17.50 4.55
N LEU A 17 -21.76 16.71 5.43
CA LEU A 17 -22.23 15.38 5.81
C LEU A 17 -23.49 15.46 6.68
N ALA A 18 -23.48 16.32 7.72
CA ALA A 18 -24.59 16.48 8.66
C ALA A 18 -25.84 17.09 8.01
N SER A 19 -25.68 17.99 7.03
CA SER A 19 -26.79 18.58 6.29
C SER A 19 -27.42 17.63 5.26
N GLY A 20 -26.78 16.49 4.99
CA GLY A 20 -27.19 15.57 3.93
C GLY A 20 -26.87 16.08 2.51
N PHE A 21 -26.20 17.23 2.36
CA PHE A 21 -25.74 17.73 1.06
C PHE A 21 -24.78 16.75 0.40
N LEU A 22 -23.75 16.31 1.14
CA LEU A 22 -22.72 15.42 0.61
C LEU A 22 -23.28 14.05 0.19
N PRO A 23 -24.10 13.34 1.00
CA PRO A 23 -24.77 12.12 0.56
C PRO A 23 -25.62 12.30 -0.70
N ARG A 24 -26.41 13.38 -0.82
CA ARG A 24 -27.22 13.64 -2.02
C ARG A 24 -26.38 13.94 -3.25
N TYR A 25 -25.32 14.73 -3.08
CA TYR A 25 -24.37 15.03 -4.14
C TYR A 25 -23.67 13.75 -4.65
N VAL A 26 -23.21 12.90 -3.74
CA VAL A 26 -22.56 11.63 -4.09
C VAL A 26 -23.55 10.68 -4.76
N ALA A 27 -24.77 10.53 -4.22
CA ALA A 27 -25.79 9.68 -4.82
C ALA A 27 -26.14 10.10 -6.26
N GLY A 28 -26.28 11.41 -6.51
CA GLY A 28 -26.51 11.91 -7.87
C GLY A 28 -25.32 11.68 -8.82
N ARG A 29 -24.09 11.84 -8.32
CA ARG A 29 -22.87 11.62 -9.10
C ARG A 29 -22.63 10.14 -9.44
N LEU A 30 -23.02 9.24 -8.54
CA LEU A 30 -22.86 7.79 -8.68
C LEU A 30 -24.13 7.09 -9.17
N SER A 31 -25.16 7.83 -9.58
CA SER A 31 -26.39 7.26 -10.12
C SER A 31 -26.08 6.38 -11.33
N GLY A 32 -26.48 5.11 -11.27
CA GLY A 32 -26.19 4.13 -12.33
C GLY A 32 -24.72 3.71 -12.46
N GLN A 33 -23.84 4.15 -11.55
CA GLN A 33 -22.40 3.84 -11.54
C GLN A 33 -21.98 3.13 -10.25
N ALA A 34 -20.81 2.50 -10.27
CA ALA A 34 -20.18 1.95 -9.08
C ALA A 34 -18.86 2.65 -8.78
N ALA A 35 -18.61 2.92 -7.50
CA ALA A 35 -17.31 3.39 -7.03
C ALA A 35 -16.38 2.20 -6.76
N VAL A 36 -15.17 2.21 -7.34
CA VAL A 36 -14.13 1.22 -7.03
C VAL A 36 -13.17 1.81 -6.01
N LEU A 37 -13.05 1.17 -4.84
CA LEU A 37 -12.12 1.53 -3.78
C LEU A 37 -10.96 0.55 -3.77
N MET A 38 -9.83 0.98 -4.32
CA MET A 38 -8.61 0.20 -4.42
C MET A 38 -7.70 0.48 -3.22
N TYR A 39 -7.30 -0.60 -2.54
CA TYR A 39 -6.34 -0.62 -1.46
C TYR A 39 -5.10 -1.41 -1.88
N HIS A 40 -4.00 -1.27 -1.16
CA HIS A 40 -2.85 -2.19 -1.31
C HIS A 40 -2.54 -2.81 0.06
N ARG A 41 -2.35 -1.98 1.09
CA ARG A 41 -1.91 -2.44 2.41
C ARG A 41 -2.82 -1.98 3.55
N VAL A 42 -3.11 -2.88 4.49
CA VAL A 42 -3.80 -2.59 5.76
C VAL A 42 -2.86 -2.91 6.91
N LEU A 43 -2.10 -1.92 7.35
CA LEU A 43 -0.94 -2.14 8.21
C LEU A 43 -1.03 -1.32 9.52
N PRO A 44 -0.84 -1.93 10.71
CA PRO A 44 -0.81 -1.22 11.98
C PRO A 44 0.29 -0.15 12.02
N ASP A 45 0.09 0.91 12.82
CA ASP A 45 1.00 2.05 12.87
C ASP A 45 2.43 1.65 13.28
N GLN A 46 2.59 0.65 14.16
CA GLN A 46 3.91 0.11 14.52
C GLN A 46 4.61 -0.50 13.31
N ALA A 47 3.96 -1.42 12.59
CA ALA A 47 4.53 -2.05 11.40
C ALA A 47 4.72 -1.05 10.24
N ARG A 48 3.87 -0.03 10.14
CA ARG A 48 4.03 1.09 9.19
C ARG A 48 5.31 1.89 9.43
N ALA A 49 5.76 2.02 10.67
CA ALA A 49 7.02 2.71 10.98
C ALA A 49 8.21 2.00 10.31
N ASP A 50 8.19 0.67 10.32
CA ASP A 50 9.26 -0.20 9.82
C ASP A 50 9.16 -0.50 8.31
N SER A 51 7.96 -0.39 7.73
CA SER A 51 7.74 -0.56 6.28
C SER A 51 8.33 0.60 5.46
N TYR A 52 8.87 0.33 4.27
CA TYR A 52 9.34 1.34 3.33
C TYR A 52 8.34 1.68 2.23
N SER A 53 7.16 1.04 2.25
CA SER A 53 6.06 1.32 1.33
C SER A 53 5.66 2.80 1.36
N ALA A 54 5.19 3.27 0.21
CA ALA A 54 4.71 4.65 0.09
C ALA A 54 3.51 4.90 1.02
N ASP A 55 3.56 6.00 1.79
CA ASP A 55 2.47 6.35 2.71
C ASP A 55 1.06 6.38 2.09
N GLY A 56 0.98 6.64 0.79
CA GLY A 56 -0.27 6.72 0.04
C GLY A 56 -0.93 5.37 -0.25
N ILE A 57 -0.22 4.26 -0.05
CA ILE A 57 -0.75 2.91 -0.30
C ILE A 57 -1.08 2.14 1.00
N ILE A 58 -0.90 2.78 2.16
CA ILE A 58 -1.07 2.17 3.48
C ILE A 58 -2.22 2.85 4.24
N VAL A 59 -3.19 2.06 4.67
CA VAL A 59 -4.24 2.45 5.62
C VAL A 59 -4.07 1.68 6.93
N SER A 60 -4.41 2.29 8.06
CA SER A 60 -4.42 1.56 9.35
C SER A 60 -5.66 0.67 9.47
N PRO A 61 -5.60 -0.46 10.21
CA PRO A 61 -6.76 -1.33 10.42
C PRO A 61 -7.97 -0.59 11.00
N ASP A 62 -7.75 0.38 11.90
CA ASP A 62 -8.83 1.18 12.48
C ASP A 62 -9.50 2.08 11.45
N THR A 63 -8.70 2.73 10.59
CA THR A 63 -9.24 3.57 9.50
C THR A 63 -9.99 2.71 8.50
N PHE A 64 -9.43 1.56 8.12
CA PHE A 64 -10.05 0.62 7.19
C PHE A 64 -11.39 0.09 7.74
N ARG A 65 -11.45 -0.29 9.02
CA ARG A 65 -12.68 -0.71 9.69
C ARG A 65 -13.77 0.37 9.64
N LEU A 66 -13.41 1.62 9.91
CA LEU A 66 -14.34 2.74 9.82
C LEU A 66 -14.86 2.93 8.38
N GLN A 67 -13.98 2.80 7.38
CA GLN A 67 -14.36 2.86 5.98
C GLN A 67 -15.35 1.74 5.62
N MET A 68 -15.07 0.48 6.00
CA MET A 68 -15.95 -0.65 5.72
C MET A 68 -17.32 -0.51 6.41
N GLN A 69 -17.35 -0.01 7.64
CA GLN A 69 -18.61 0.30 8.34
C GLN A 69 -19.43 1.38 7.62
N ILE A 70 -18.77 2.39 7.05
CA ILE A 70 -19.44 3.42 6.25
C ILE A 70 -20.01 2.81 4.96
N LEU A 71 -19.20 2.02 4.24
CA LEU A 71 -19.65 1.35 3.02
C LEU A 71 -20.87 0.47 3.31
N ARG A 72 -20.81 -0.37 4.34
CA ARG A 72 -21.92 -1.25 4.72
C ARG A 72 -23.19 -0.50 5.08
N ARG A 73 -23.09 0.72 5.64
CA ARG A 73 -24.23 1.53 6.07
C ARG A 73 -24.82 2.42 4.97
N ARG A 74 -24.05 2.77 3.94
CA ARG A 74 -24.40 3.85 2.99
C ARG A 74 -24.30 3.46 1.52
N PHE A 75 -23.65 2.35 1.22
CA PHE A 75 -23.44 1.84 -0.13
C PHE A 75 -24.01 0.43 -0.24
N HIS A 76 -24.02 -0.08 -1.47
CA HIS A 76 -24.24 -1.48 -1.80
C HIS A 76 -22.89 -2.07 -2.24
N PRO A 77 -22.11 -2.64 -1.32
CA PRO A 77 -20.90 -3.35 -1.67
C PRO A 77 -21.22 -4.57 -2.54
N LEU A 78 -20.58 -4.64 -3.70
CA LEU A 78 -20.71 -5.73 -4.65
C LEU A 78 -19.48 -6.63 -4.55
N SER A 79 -19.70 -7.94 -4.69
CA SER A 79 -18.65 -8.87 -5.05
C SER A 79 -18.19 -8.62 -6.48
N LEU A 80 -16.99 -9.12 -6.83
CA LEU A 80 -16.48 -8.97 -8.20
C LEU A 80 -17.43 -9.60 -9.26
N PRO A 81 -18.00 -10.80 -9.05
CA PRO A 81 -18.99 -11.35 -9.99
C PRO A 81 -20.23 -10.47 -10.17
N GLU A 82 -20.80 -9.92 -9.08
CA GLU A 82 -21.95 -9.00 -9.16
C GLU A 82 -21.57 -7.71 -9.88
N TYR A 83 -20.37 -7.18 -9.62
CA TYR A 83 -19.86 -6.00 -10.32
C TYR A 83 -19.75 -6.24 -11.83
N VAL A 84 -19.21 -7.38 -12.25
CA VAL A 84 -19.08 -7.74 -13.67
C VAL A 84 -20.45 -7.88 -14.33
N ALA A 85 -21.40 -8.56 -13.67
CA ALA A 85 -22.76 -8.70 -14.20
C ALA A 85 -23.43 -7.34 -14.46
N HIS A 86 -23.35 -6.41 -13.51
CA HIS A 86 -23.90 -5.06 -13.68
C HIS A 86 -23.15 -4.22 -14.72
N LEU A 87 -21.84 -4.44 -14.87
CA LEU A 87 -21.06 -3.80 -15.92
C LEU A 87 -21.54 -4.24 -17.31
N GLU A 88 -21.82 -5.53 -17.49
CA GLU A 88 -22.35 -6.09 -18.73
C GLU A 88 -23.78 -5.61 -19.04
N GLU A 89 -24.61 -5.45 -18.01
CA GLU A 89 -25.95 -4.87 -18.13
C GLU A 89 -25.93 -3.36 -18.42
N GLY A 90 -24.79 -2.69 -18.24
CA GLY A 90 -24.62 -1.25 -18.48
C GLY A 90 -25.25 -0.35 -17.41
N ARG A 91 -25.65 -0.89 -16.25
CA ARG A 91 -26.15 -0.09 -15.13
C ARG A 91 -25.81 -0.73 -13.78
N PHE A 92 -25.49 0.12 -12.81
CA PHE A 92 -25.32 -0.30 -11.42
C PHE A 92 -26.50 0.14 -10.54
N PRO A 93 -26.84 -0.62 -9.49
CA PRO A 93 -27.69 -0.13 -8.41
C PRO A 93 -27.14 1.16 -7.79
N ASP A 94 -28.02 2.01 -7.27
CA ASP A 94 -27.60 3.26 -6.65
C ASP A 94 -26.66 3.03 -5.47
N ASN A 95 -25.63 3.87 -5.36
CA ASN A 95 -24.58 3.74 -4.34
C ASN A 95 -23.84 2.40 -4.38
N SER A 96 -23.68 1.78 -5.55
CA SER A 96 -22.84 0.58 -5.68
C SER A 96 -21.38 0.89 -5.41
N CYS A 97 -20.67 -0.05 -4.78
CA CYS A 97 -19.22 0.05 -4.64
C CYS A 97 -18.55 -1.33 -4.71
N LEU A 98 -17.29 -1.37 -5.12
CA LEU A 98 -16.44 -2.55 -5.12
C LEU A 98 -15.18 -2.23 -4.31
N VAL A 99 -14.80 -3.13 -3.39
CA VAL A 99 -13.54 -3.03 -2.66
C VAL A 99 -12.53 -3.97 -3.32
N THR A 100 -11.36 -3.43 -3.68
CA THR A 100 -10.28 -4.22 -4.28
C THR A 100 -8.97 -4.03 -3.52
N PHE A 101 -8.14 -5.06 -3.55
CA PHE A 101 -6.76 -5.03 -3.10
C PHE A 101 -5.85 -5.43 -4.24
N ASP A 102 -4.72 -4.75 -4.37
CA ASP A 102 -3.70 -5.09 -5.35
C ASP A 102 -2.49 -5.75 -4.67
N ASP A 103 -1.64 -6.36 -5.49
CA ASP A 103 -0.36 -6.99 -5.18
C ASP A 103 -0.39 -8.30 -4.37
N GLY A 104 -1.36 -8.50 -3.47
CA GLY A 104 -1.46 -9.70 -2.64
C GLY A 104 -0.58 -9.67 -1.38
N TRP A 105 -0.52 -8.51 -0.72
CA TRP A 105 0.20 -8.32 0.54
C TRP A 105 -0.35 -9.21 1.65
N PHE A 106 0.53 -9.79 2.47
CA PHE A 106 0.09 -10.63 3.59
C PHE A 106 -0.80 -9.89 4.60
N ASP A 107 -0.57 -8.58 4.78
CA ASP A 107 -1.39 -7.75 5.67
C ASP A 107 -2.88 -7.66 5.25
N ASN A 108 -3.21 -7.97 3.98
CA ASN A 108 -4.60 -8.11 3.53
C ASN A 108 -5.28 -9.30 4.24
N HIS A 109 -4.60 -10.44 4.36
CA HIS A 109 -5.10 -11.59 5.10
C HIS A 109 -5.04 -11.34 6.62
N GLU A 110 -3.92 -10.81 7.13
CA GLU A 110 -3.72 -10.66 8.58
C GLU A 110 -4.66 -9.64 9.22
N TYR A 111 -4.91 -8.51 8.56
CA TYR A 111 -5.69 -7.41 9.16
C TYR A 111 -6.96 -7.06 8.39
N ALA A 112 -6.97 -7.13 7.05
CA ALA A 112 -8.13 -6.70 6.28
C ALA A 112 -9.24 -7.76 6.29
N LEU A 113 -8.90 -9.05 6.12
CA LEU A 113 -9.86 -10.15 6.04
C LEU A 113 -10.81 -10.23 7.27
N PRO A 114 -10.33 -10.27 8.53
CA PRO A 114 -11.23 -10.27 9.69
C PRO A 114 -12.17 -9.04 9.77
N ILE A 115 -11.74 -7.90 9.23
CA ILE A 115 -12.56 -6.68 9.18
C ILE A 115 -13.65 -6.81 8.10
N LEU A 116 -13.30 -7.34 6.93
CA LEU A 116 -14.22 -7.59 5.82
C LEU A 116 -15.31 -8.58 6.25
N GLU A 117 -14.92 -9.70 6.86
CA GLU A 117 -15.84 -10.71 7.41
C GLU A 117 -16.78 -10.09 8.45
N GLY A 118 -16.22 -9.37 9.43
CA GLY A 118 -16.98 -8.73 10.50
C GLY A 118 -17.95 -7.64 10.01
N THR A 119 -17.67 -7.03 8.86
CA THR A 119 -18.53 -6.00 8.25
C THR A 119 -19.41 -6.52 7.11
N ARG A 120 -19.20 -7.77 6.68
CA ARG A 120 -19.85 -8.40 5.52
C ARG A 120 -19.71 -7.54 4.25
N VAL A 121 -18.51 -7.03 4.04
CA VAL A 121 -18.14 -6.29 2.83
C VAL A 121 -17.32 -7.23 1.95
N PRO A 122 -17.83 -7.65 0.78
CA PRO A 122 -17.04 -8.42 -0.17
C PRO A 122 -15.88 -7.59 -0.72
N ALA A 123 -14.79 -8.26 -1.03
CA ALA A 123 -13.63 -7.67 -1.69
C ALA A 123 -13.03 -8.64 -2.71
N ALA A 124 -12.26 -8.09 -3.64
CA ALA A 124 -11.44 -8.86 -4.57
C ALA A 124 -9.95 -8.54 -4.36
N VAL A 125 -9.09 -9.54 -4.56
CA VAL A 125 -7.63 -9.35 -4.51
C VAL A 125 -7.02 -9.68 -5.87
N PHE A 126 -6.32 -8.71 -6.46
CA PHE A 126 -5.54 -8.88 -7.68
C PHE A 126 -4.08 -9.16 -7.31
N ILE A 127 -3.68 -10.42 -7.42
CA ILE A 127 -2.39 -10.90 -6.90
C ILE A 127 -1.27 -10.86 -7.96
N ALA A 128 -0.05 -10.53 -7.51
CA ALA A 128 1.16 -10.75 -8.30
C ALA A 128 1.60 -12.22 -8.16
N THR A 129 1.08 -13.10 -9.02
CA THR A 129 1.21 -14.58 -8.91
C THR A 129 2.65 -15.07 -8.70
N ASP A 130 3.63 -14.42 -9.31
CA ASP A 130 5.04 -14.78 -9.16
C ASP A 130 5.55 -14.64 -7.72
N TYR A 131 4.95 -13.79 -6.90
CA TYR A 131 5.36 -13.58 -5.51
C TYR A 131 4.65 -14.53 -4.55
N ILE A 132 3.44 -14.99 -4.88
CA ILE A 132 2.59 -15.76 -3.97
C ILE A 132 3.26 -17.08 -3.59
N GLY A 133 3.36 -17.33 -2.28
CA GLY A 133 3.95 -18.56 -1.73
C GLY A 133 5.48 -18.67 -1.84
N THR A 134 6.17 -17.66 -2.40
CA THR A 134 7.64 -17.69 -2.57
C THR A 134 8.40 -17.11 -1.38
N GLY A 135 7.73 -16.37 -0.50
CA GLY A 135 8.37 -15.60 0.58
C GLY A 135 9.18 -14.40 0.08
N ARG A 136 9.22 -14.13 -1.22
CA ARG A 136 9.84 -12.93 -1.80
C ARG A 136 8.97 -11.71 -1.50
N CYS A 137 9.62 -10.55 -1.35
CA CYS A 137 8.95 -9.26 -1.34
C CYS A 137 9.37 -8.43 -2.56
N PHE A 138 8.62 -7.38 -2.87
CA PHE A 138 8.94 -6.50 -3.98
C PHE A 138 10.32 -5.86 -3.82
N TRP A 139 11.00 -5.65 -4.95
CA TRP A 139 12.38 -5.14 -4.96
C TRP A 139 12.50 -3.79 -4.24
N GLN A 140 11.46 -2.95 -4.29
CA GLN A 140 11.43 -1.65 -3.63
C GLN A 140 11.56 -1.80 -2.11
N GLU A 141 10.82 -2.74 -1.52
CA GLU A 141 10.89 -3.02 -0.08
C GLU A 141 12.21 -3.68 0.30
N SER A 142 12.62 -4.68 -0.49
CA SER A 142 13.91 -5.36 -0.32
C SER A 142 15.06 -4.36 -0.31
N LEU A 143 15.19 -3.59 -1.38
CA LEU A 143 16.28 -2.64 -1.55
C LEU A 143 16.21 -1.55 -0.49
N SER A 144 15.03 -0.94 -0.23
CA SER A 144 14.91 0.10 0.79
C SER A 144 15.43 -0.33 2.15
N ARG A 145 15.10 -1.54 2.57
CA ARG A 145 15.57 -2.13 3.81
C ARG A 145 17.10 -2.32 3.80
N LEU A 146 17.64 -2.89 2.72
CA LEU A 146 19.09 -3.05 2.57
C LEU A 146 19.82 -1.69 2.64
N LEU A 147 19.31 -0.67 1.94
CA LEU A 147 19.88 0.68 1.97
C LEU A 147 19.78 1.28 3.39
N ALA A 148 18.69 1.04 4.13
CA ALA A 148 18.53 1.53 5.50
C ALA A 148 19.54 0.92 6.47
N HIS A 149 19.80 -0.39 6.36
CA HIS A 149 20.81 -1.08 7.15
C HIS A 149 22.21 -0.59 6.81
N ALA A 150 22.54 -0.49 5.52
CA ALA A 150 23.83 0.02 5.08
C ALA A 150 24.05 1.48 5.54
N ALA A 151 23.02 2.33 5.54
CA ALA A 151 23.12 3.68 6.12
C ALA A 151 23.38 3.69 7.64
N GLY A 152 23.12 2.59 8.35
CA GLY A 152 23.47 2.40 9.76
C GLY A 152 24.95 2.06 10.01
N LEU A 153 25.69 1.63 8.98
CA LEU A 153 27.10 1.21 9.08
C LEU A 153 28.11 2.38 9.03
N GLY A 154 27.68 3.61 8.76
CA GLY A 154 28.56 4.79 8.72
C GLY A 154 29.32 5.00 7.40
N GLY A 155 30.48 5.69 7.45
CA GLY A 155 31.14 6.30 6.28
C GLY A 155 31.56 5.36 5.14
N ALA A 156 31.86 4.09 5.41
CA ALA A 156 32.23 3.11 4.38
C ALA A 156 31.04 2.67 3.49
N ALA A 157 29.82 2.68 4.04
CA ALA A 157 28.62 2.44 3.26
C ALA A 157 28.30 3.65 2.37
N VAL A 158 28.49 4.87 2.88
CA VAL A 158 28.26 6.15 2.15
C VAL A 158 29.10 6.23 0.87
N SER A 159 30.38 5.82 0.89
CA SER A 159 31.22 5.76 -0.33
C SER A 159 30.71 4.74 -1.35
N MET A 160 30.03 3.69 -0.90
CA MET A 160 29.47 2.68 -1.76
C MET A 160 28.17 3.14 -2.42
N PHE A 161 27.31 3.84 -1.67
CA PHE A 161 26.17 4.56 -2.24
C PHE A 161 26.62 5.65 -3.21
N ALA A 162 27.78 6.29 -3.01
CA ALA A 162 28.33 7.25 -3.96
C ALA A 162 28.72 6.60 -5.32
N GLY A 163 29.08 5.32 -5.33
CA GLY A 163 29.30 4.54 -6.57
C GLY A 163 27.99 4.06 -7.23
N LEU A 164 26.90 3.97 -6.47
CA LEU A 164 25.54 3.72 -6.95
C LEU A 164 24.82 5.02 -7.35
N ALA A 165 25.27 6.14 -6.80
CA ALA A 165 24.89 7.49 -7.13
C ALA A 165 25.58 7.90 -8.43
N ARG A 166 24.89 7.62 -9.54
CA ARG A 166 24.90 8.58 -10.64
C ARG A 166 24.35 9.92 -10.08
N PRO A 167 24.68 11.08 -10.69
CA PRO A 167 24.41 12.43 -10.13
C PRO A 167 22.94 12.74 -9.77
N ASP A 168 22.02 11.81 -10.01
CA ASP A 168 20.59 11.81 -9.74
C ASP A 168 20.17 11.19 -8.39
N VAL A 169 21.05 10.52 -7.63
CA VAL A 169 20.70 9.98 -6.29
C VAL A 169 21.06 11.00 -5.20
N PRO A 170 20.09 11.60 -4.50
CA PRO A 170 20.37 12.57 -3.44
C PRO A 170 21.21 11.92 -2.34
N GLY A 171 22.28 12.59 -1.93
CA GLY A 171 23.10 12.13 -0.81
C GLY A 171 22.23 11.87 0.43
N LEU A 172 22.56 10.83 1.19
CA LEU A 172 21.94 10.46 2.47
C LEU A 172 22.26 11.49 3.60
N ALA A 173 22.36 12.78 3.26
CA ALA A 173 22.72 13.86 4.17
C ALA A 173 21.47 14.42 4.88
N SER A 174 21.40 14.18 6.20
CA SER A 174 20.65 14.95 7.22
C SER A 174 19.18 15.32 6.96
N GLY A 175 18.45 14.57 6.10
CA GLY A 175 16.98 14.49 6.11
C GLY A 175 16.48 13.27 6.89
N SER A 176 15.17 13.02 6.90
CA SER A 176 14.67 11.72 7.38
C SER A 176 15.20 10.62 6.44
N ARG A 177 16.02 9.70 6.97
CA ARG A 177 16.67 8.59 6.22
C ARG A 177 15.69 7.87 5.27
N LYS A 178 14.44 7.69 5.72
CA LYS A 178 13.33 7.08 4.96
C LYS A 178 12.97 7.86 3.68
N LEU A 179 13.03 9.20 3.70
CA LEU A 179 12.74 10.03 2.52
C LEU A 179 13.85 9.92 1.47
N ALA A 180 15.11 9.92 1.88
CA ALA A 180 16.24 9.79 0.95
C ALA A 180 16.24 8.40 0.27
N ILE A 181 15.96 7.33 1.04
CA ILE A 181 15.79 5.98 0.49
C ILE A 181 14.64 5.96 -0.52
N ARG A 182 13.49 6.56 -0.17
CA ARG A 182 12.34 6.63 -1.08
C ARG A 182 12.67 7.35 -2.40
N GLN A 183 13.39 8.47 -2.33
CA GLN A 183 13.84 9.18 -3.53
C GLN A 183 14.79 8.33 -4.39
N CYS A 184 15.68 7.56 -3.77
CA CYS A 184 16.53 6.61 -4.46
C CYS A 184 15.70 5.53 -5.18
N ILE A 185 14.73 4.90 -4.50
CA ILE A 185 13.84 3.91 -5.10
C ILE A 185 13.03 4.50 -6.26
N ASP A 186 12.47 5.70 -6.09
CA ASP A 186 11.69 6.36 -7.13
C ASP A 186 12.53 6.61 -8.40
N GLY A 187 13.80 7.00 -8.24
CA GLY A 187 14.74 7.14 -9.37
C GLY A 187 15.07 5.84 -10.10
N LEU A 188 14.94 4.69 -9.42
CA LEU A 188 15.20 3.37 -9.98
C LEU A 188 14.00 2.78 -10.76
N LYS A 189 12.79 3.31 -10.60
CA LYS A 189 11.57 2.79 -11.25
C LYS A 189 11.60 2.85 -12.78
N HIS A 190 12.47 3.69 -13.35
CA HIS A 190 12.65 3.83 -14.79
C HIS A 190 13.84 3.02 -15.33
N ARG A 191 14.52 2.26 -14.47
CA ARG A 191 15.63 1.37 -14.84
C ARG A 191 15.10 -0.01 -15.23
N SER A 192 15.92 -0.78 -15.93
CA SER A 192 15.61 -2.17 -16.23
C SER A 192 15.63 -3.03 -14.96
N ILE A 193 14.85 -4.11 -14.96
CA ILE A 193 14.82 -5.07 -13.84
C ILE A 193 16.22 -5.67 -13.60
N ALA A 194 17.01 -5.88 -14.67
CA ALA A 194 18.37 -6.42 -14.57
C ALA A 194 19.31 -5.45 -13.82
N GLU A 195 19.27 -4.15 -14.14
CA GLU A 195 20.06 -3.13 -13.44
C GLU A 195 19.68 -3.04 -11.95
N VAL A 196 18.38 -3.12 -11.64
CA VAL A 196 17.89 -3.11 -10.25
C VAL A 196 18.32 -4.37 -9.49
N ALA A 197 18.29 -5.53 -10.14
CA ALA A 197 18.75 -6.78 -9.55
C ALA A 197 20.26 -6.74 -9.26
N GLU A 198 21.08 -6.27 -10.21
CA GLU A 198 22.54 -6.12 -10.01
C GLU A 198 22.85 -5.14 -8.86
N LEU A 199 22.13 -4.03 -8.80
CA LEU A 199 22.22 -3.08 -7.69
C LEU A 199 21.90 -3.76 -6.35
N THR A 200 20.82 -4.52 -6.29
CA THR A 200 20.38 -5.21 -5.07
C THR A 200 21.45 -6.21 -4.60
N THR A 201 21.96 -7.06 -5.50
CA THR A 201 23.03 -8.02 -5.19
C THR A 201 24.28 -7.34 -4.65
N ARG A 202 24.71 -6.21 -5.24
CA ARG A 202 25.88 -5.46 -4.75
C ARG A 202 25.70 -4.94 -3.33
N VAL A 203 24.50 -4.46 -2.98
CA VAL A 203 24.21 -4.00 -1.62
C VAL A 203 24.20 -5.18 -0.64
N GLU A 204 23.59 -6.30 -1.04
CA GLU A 204 23.57 -7.53 -0.23
C GLU A 204 24.98 -8.07 0.05
N ASP A 205 25.84 -8.12 -0.96
CA ASP A 205 27.21 -8.62 -0.81
C ASP A 205 28.00 -7.81 0.21
N VAL A 206 27.80 -6.49 0.26
CA VAL A 206 28.49 -5.63 1.22
C VAL A 206 27.93 -5.74 2.62
N LEU A 207 26.62 -5.90 2.75
CA LEU A 207 26.04 -6.22 4.05
C LEU A 207 26.60 -7.57 4.54
N ARG A 208 26.76 -8.54 3.65
CA ARG A 208 27.35 -9.85 3.96
C ARG A 208 28.80 -9.75 4.43
N THR A 209 29.64 -8.91 3.81
CA THR A 209 31.03 -8.70 4.29
C THR A 209 31.11 -8.08 5.68
N HIS A 210 30.06 -7.41 6.13
CA HIS A 210 29.91 -6.85 7.48
C HIS A 210 29.15 -7.78 8.43
N GLY A 211 28.93 -9.05 8.07
CA GLY A 211 28.25 -10.05 8.90
C GLY A 211 26.74 -9.84 9.02
N MET A 212 26.13 -9.03 8.15
CA MET A 212 24.69 -8.79 8.12
C MET A 212 24.02 -9.69 7.06
N SER A 213 23.07 -10.52 7.48
CA SER A 213 22.15 -11.27 6.61
C SER A 213 20.72 -10.90 6.96
N GLN A 214 19.85 -10.78 5.96
CA GLN A 214 18.59 -10.05 6.12
C GLN A 214 17.41 -10.77 5.44
N SER A 215 16.50 -11.33 6.24
CA SER A 215 15.22 -11.89 5.77
C SER A 215 14.13 -10.81 5.64
N PRO A 216 13.20 -10.90 4.67
CA PRO A 216 12.09 -9.96 4.54
C PRO A 216 11.34 -9.76 5.87
N LEU A 217 10.84 -8.54 6.11
CA LEU A 217 9.95 -8.30 7.25
C LEU A 217 8.70 -9.17 7.09
N HIS A 218 8.15 -9.67 8.20
CA HIS A 218 6.89 -10.41 8.20
C HIS A 218 5.77 -9.62 7.52
N SER A 219 5.75 -8.31 7.70
CA SER A 219 4.77 -7.42 7.04
C SER A 219 4.95 -7.33 5.53
N ASP A 220 6.16 -7.53 4.99
CA ASP A 220 6.46 -7.28 3.58
C ASP A 220 6.36 -8.53 2.71
N ARG A 221 6.04 -9.68 3.30
CA ARG A 221 5.82 -10.90 2.53
C ARG A 221 4.48 -10.83 1.78
N SER A 222 4.44 -11.54 0.66
CA SER A 222 3.19 -11.87 -0.02
C SER A 222 2.38 -12.91 0.77
N MET A 223 1.08 -12.98 0.49
CA MET A 223 0.28 -14.13 0.86
C MET A 223 0.84 -15.42 0.25
N ASN A 224 0.53 -16.55 0.88
CA ASN A 224 0.70 -17.88 0.27
C ASN A 224 -0.61 -18.34 -0.41
N TRP A 225 -0.57 -19.47 -1.11
CA TRP A 225 -1.74 -19.96 -1.85
C TRP A 225 -2.93 -20.33 -0.97
N GLU A 226 -2.70 -20.80 0.25
CA GLU A 226 -3.76 -21.08 1.23
C GLU A 226 -4.46 -19.80 1.70
N GLN A 227 -3.69 -18.75 1.95
CA GLN A 227 -4.18 -17.43 2.36
C GLN A 227 -4.97 -16.74 1.23
N VAL A 228 -4.54 -16.92 -0.03
CA VAL A 228 -5.24 -16.36 -1.20
C VAL A 228 -6.58 -17.06 -1.44
N THR A 229 -6.70 -18.35 -1.13
CA THR A 229 -7.93 -19.13 -1.37
C THR A 229 -8.86 -19.18 -0.15
N THR A 230 -8.54 -18.44 0.91
CA THR A 230 -9.39 -18.35 2.11
C THR A 230 -10.72 -17.67 1.75
N PRO A 231 -11.88 -18.32 1.95
CA PRO A 231 -13.18 -17.69 1.72
C PRO A 231 -13.39 -16.53 2.70
N ALA A 232 -13.94 -15.42 2.20
CA ALA A 232 -14.38 -14.26 3.01
C ALA A 232 -15.89 -14.27 3.25
#